data_AF-A0ABD7L204-F1
#
_entry.id   AF-A0ABD7L204-F1
#
_cell.length_a   1.000
_cell.length_b   1.000
_cell.length_c   1.000
_cell.angle_alpha   90.00
_cell.angle_beta   90.00
_cell.angle_gamma   90.00
#
_symmetry.space_group_name_H-M   'P 1'
#
loop_
_entity.id
_entity.type
_entity.pdbx_description
1 polymer ?
#
loop_
_entity_poly.entity_id
_entity_poly.type
_entity_poly.pdbx_seq_one_letter_code
_entity_poly.pdbx_strand_id
1 'polypeptide(L)'
;MNAYLTYDRIEDRRWVEQQLTDEKEKWIGDRAKELIAMFPAKPLEMSSLFLPQEAQFALIGEKAEEAYNEYISACAYARAEEEWQRQAPCPF
;
A
#
# COMPACT_ATOMS: atom_id res chain seq x y z
N MET A 1 21.49 -22.51 35.59
CA MET A 1 22.10 -22.12 34.30
C MET A 1 21.20 -22.61 33.17
N ASN A 2 20.07 -21.95 32.94
CA ASN A 2 19.05 -22.35 31.94
C ASN A 2 18.26 -21.15 31.39
N ALA A 3 18.59 -19.93 31.83
CA ALA A 3 17.90 -18.71 31.39
C ALA A 3 18.29 -18.37 29.94
N TYR A 4 19.57 -18.53 29.59
CA TYR A 4 20.11 -18.18 28.26
C TYR A 4 19.47 -18.97 27.10
N LEU A 5 19.21 -20.28 27.26
CA LEU A 5 18.56 -21.12 26.24
C LEU A 5 17.11 -20.71 25.96
N THR A 6 16.41 -20.18 26.97
CA THR A 6 15.07 -19.61 26.81
C THR A 6 15.09 -18.22 26.20
N TYR A 7 16.11 -17.41 26.48
CA TYR A 7 16.29 -16.09 25.84
C TYR A 7 16.59 -16.24 24.35
N ASP A 8 17.51 -17.12 23.95
CA ASP A 8 17.84 -17.38 22.54
C ASP A 8 16.58 -17.76 21.73
N ARG A 9 15.73 -18.64 22.27
CA ARG A 9 14.49 -19.04 21.58
C ARG A 9 13.45 -17.93 21.45
N ILE A 10 13.42 -16.97 22.38
CA ILE A 10 12.50 -15.83 22.34
C ILE A 10 13.04 -14.79 21.35
N GLU A 11 14.35 -14.56 21.31
CA GLU A 11 15.00 -13.67 20.34
C GLU A 11 14.90 -14.23 18.92
N ASP A 12 15.14 -15.52 18.71
CA ASP A 12 14.95 -16.19 17.43
C ASP A 12 13.51 -16.04 16.92
N ARG A 13 12.51 -16.21 17.79
CA ARG A 13 11.10 -16.00 17.42
C ARG A 13 10.80 -14.56 17.03
N ARG A 14 11.29 -13.59 17.82
CA ARG A 14 11.13 -12.17 17.51
C ARG A 14 11.79 -11.80 16.18
N TRP A 15 12.95 -12.37 15.90
CA TRP A 15 13.67 -12.13 14.65
C TRP A 15 12.89 -12.67 13.45
N VAL A 16 12.32 -13.88 13.55
CA VAL A 16 11.44 -14.45 12.52
C VAL A 16 10.16 -13.62 12.34
N GLU A 17 9.51 -13.20 13.42
CA GLU A 17 8.31 -12.34 13.35
C GLU A 17 8.62 -10.97 12.71
N GLN A 18 9.78 -10.39 13.00
CA GLN A 18 10.23 -9.14 12.40
C GLN A 18 10.50 -9.32 10.90
N GLN A 19 11.22 -10.38 10.50
CA GLN A 19 11.45 -10.70 9.09
C GLN A 19 10.15 -10.88 8.30
N LEU A 20 9.16 -11.60 8.86
CA LEU A 20 7.85 -11.77 8.23
C LEU A 20 7.08 -10.45 8.08
N THR A 21 7.24 -9.54 9.03
CA THR A 21 6.63 -8.20 8.98
C THR A 21 7.30 -7.35 7.91
N ASP A 22 8.64 -7.34 7.87
CA ASP A 22 9.42 -6.60 6.87
C ASP A 22 9.14 -7.12 5.45
N GLU A 23 9.03 -8.45 5.27
CA GLU A 23 8.67 -9.07 4.00
C GLU A 23 7.26 -8.67 3.54
N LYS A 24 6.29 -8.68 4.46
CA LYS A 24 4.93 -8.20 4.19
C LYS A 24 4.93 -6.75 3.75
N GLU A 25 5.53 -5.86 4.54
CA GLU A 25 5.54 -4.42 4.26
C GLU A 25 6.21 -4.10 2.92
N LYS A 26 7.32 -4.79 2.62
CA LYS A 26 8.01 -4.67 1.34
C LYS A 26 7.13 -5.12 0.18
N TRP A 27 6.51 -6.30 0.28
CA TRP A 27 5.65 -6.82 -0.77
C TRP A 27 4.47 -5.88 -1.04
N ILE A 28 3.81 -5.39 0.01
CA ILE A 28 2.70 -4.43 -0.10
C ILE A 28 3.16 -3.13 -0.73
N GLY A 29 4.31 -2.60 -0.30
CA GLY A 29 4.87 -1.37 -0.84
C GLY A 29 5.21 -1.48 -2.32
N ASP A 30 5.82 -2.59 -2.75
CA ASP A 30 6.14 -2.82 -4.16
C ASP A 30 4.87 -2.98 -4.99
N ARG A 31 3.89 -3.74 -4.50
CA ARG A 31 2.60 -3.92 -5.17
C ARG A 31 1.80 -2.61 -5.28
N ALA A 32 1.79 -1.80 -4.24
CA ALA A 32 1.13 -0.50 -4.27
C ALA A 32 1.76 0.43 -5.32
N LYS A 33 3.09 0.45 -5.43
CA LYS A 33 3.79 1.23 -6.47
C LYS A 33 3.42 0.78 -7.88
N GLU A 34 3.33 -0.53 -8.12
CA GLU A 34 2.86 -1.06 -9.41
C GLU A 34 1.46 -0.55 -9.76
N LEU A 35 0.53 -0.57 -8.79
CA LEU A 35 -0.83 -0.09 -9.00
C LEU A 35 -0.86 1.42 -9.26
N ILE A 36 -0.15 2.23 -8.46
CA ILE A 36 -0.06 3.68 -8.64
C ILE A 36 0.48 4.03 -10.04
N ALA A 37 1.47 3.28 -10.53
CA ALA A 37 2.05 3.51 -11.86
C ALA A 37 1.07 3.25 -13.02
N MET A 38 -0.05 2.56 -12.79
CA MET A 38 -1.10 2.35 -13.78
C MET A 38 -2.10 3.51 -13.85
N PHE A 39 -2.14 4.39 -12.83
CA PHE A 39 -3.01 5.56 -12.83
C PHE A 39 -2.42 6.69 -13.70
N PRO A 40 -3.29 7.54 -14.30
CA PRO A 40 -2.84 8.75 -14.96
C PRO A 40 -2.08 9.67 -13.98
N ALA A 41 -1.12 10.44 -14.51
CA ALA A 41 -0.26 11.29 -13.69
C ALA A 41 -1.00 12.52 -13.15
N LYS A 42 -2.05 12.96 -13.86
CA LYS A 42 -2.83 14.14 -13.48
C LYS A 42 -4.30 13.77 -13.24
N PRO A 43 -4.95 14.34 -12.21
CA PRO A 43 -6.36 14.06 -11.92
C PRO A 43 -7.30 14.38 -13.09
N LEU A 44 -6.98 15.40 -13.88
CA LEU A 44 -7.76 15.77 -15.06
C LEU A 44 -7.80 14.64 -16.10
N GLU A 45 -6.74 13.87 -16.25
CA GLU A 45 -6.65 12.76 -17.20
C GLU A 45 -7.55 11.58 -16.79
N MET A 46 -7.89 11.49 -15.50
CA MET A 46 -8.84 10.50 -14.97
C MET A 46 -10.30 10.98 -15.06
N SER A 47 -10.54 12.22 -15.48
CA SER A 47 -11.89 12.80 -15.51
C SER A 47 -12.77 12.19 -16.61
N SER A 48 -14.08 12.09 -16.32
CA SER A 48 -15.06 11.61 -17.29
C SER A 48 -15.37 12.69 -18.34
N LEU A 49 -15.56 12.28 -19.59
CA LEU A 49 -16.05 13.16 -20.66
C LEU A 49 -17.45 13.77 -20.36
N PHE A 50 -18.20 13.16 -19.45
CA PHE A 50 -19.52 13.64 -19.04
C PHE A 50 -19.47 14.63 -17.88
N LEU A 51 -18.29 14.89 -17.32
CA LEU A 51 -18.13 15.86 -16.24
C LEU A 51 -18.23 17.28 -16.81
N PRO A 52 -19.09 18.18 -16.27
CA PRO A 52 -19.16 19.57 -16.70
C PRO A 52 -17.80 20.26 -16.64
N GLN A 53 -17.55 21.19 -17.57
CA GLN A 53 -16.24 21.83 -17.73
C GLN A 53 -15.80 22.57 -16.46
N GLU A 54 -16.73 23.24 -15.78
CA GLU A 54 -16.46 23.95 -14.53
C GLU A 54 -15.98 22.99 -13.42
N ALA A 55 -16.51 21.77 -13.39
CA ALA A 55 -16.07 20.75 -12.44
C ALA A 55 -14.72 20.14 -12.84
N GLN A 56 -14.41 20.02 -14.13
CA GLN A 56 -13.07 19.61 -14.60
C GLN A 56 -11.99 20.60 -14.17
N PHE A 57 -12.29 21.91 -14.16
CA PHE A 57 -11.35 22.92 -13.69
C PHE A 57 -11.02 22.79 -12.19
N ALA A 58 -11.90 22.21 -11.38
CA ALA A 58 -11.60 21.92 -9.97
C ALA A 58 -10.50 20.84 -9.80
N LEU A 59 -10.21 20.05 -10.85
CA LEU A 59 -9.14 19.06 -10.86
C LEU A 59 -7.78 19.66 -11.26
N ILE A 60 -7.71 20.95 -11.58
CA ILE A 60 -6.47 21.59 -12.02
C ILE A 60 -5.83 22.33 -10.85
N GLY A 61 -4.52 22.15 -10.68
CA GLY A 61 -3.71 22.86 -9.70
C GLY A 61 -3.08 21.96 -8.64
N GLU A 62 -2.12 22.50 -7.92
CA GLU A 62 -1.27 21.74 -6.98
C GLU A 62 -2.07 21.00 -5.91
N LYS A 63 -3.04 21.66 -5.26
CA LYS A 63 -3.88 21.02 -4.23
C LYS A 63 -4.74 19.88 -4.77
N ALA A 64 -5.18 19.98 -6.02
CA ALA A 64 -5.96 18.91 -6.64
C ALA A 64 -5.07 17.70 -6.95
N GLU A 65 -3.83 17.94 -7.37
CA GLU A 65 -2.83 16.88 -7.59
C GLU A 65 -2.42 16.20 -6.28
N GLU A 66 -2.20 16.97 -5.21
CA GLU A 66 -1.92 16.41 -3.87
C GLU A 66 -3.05 15.50 -3.39
N ALA A 67 -4.30 15.99 -3.41
CA ALA A 67 -5.46 15.20 -3.01
C ALA A 67 -5.65 13.95 -3.88
N TYR A 68 -5.36 14.05 -5.17
CA TYR A 68 -5.39 12.92 -6.08
C TYR A 68 -4.33 11.88 -5.76
N ASN A 69 -3.09 12.30 -5.49
CA ASN A 69 -1.99 11.42 -5.10
C ASN A 69 -2.29 10.70 -3.78
N GLU A 70 -2.88 11.38 -2.81
CA GLU A 70 -3.34 10.77 -1.57
C GLU A 70 -4.43 9.73 -1.83
N TYR A 71 -5.42 10.06 -2.67
CA TYR A 71 -6.50 9.15 -3.06
C TYR A 71 -5.98 7.86 -3.73
N ILE A 72 -5.17 7.98 -4.80
CA ILE A 72 -4.65 6.81 -5.51
C ILE A 72 -3.75 5.97 -4.61
N SER A 73 -2.95 6.61 -3.76
CA SER A 73 -2.08 5.91 -2.81
C SER A 73 -2.92 5.11 -1.83
N ALA A 74 -3.93 5.72 -1.20
CA ALA A 74 -4.81 5.04 -0.27
C ALA A 74 -5.50 3.82 -0.91
N CYS A 75 -6.02 3.97 -2.14
CA CYS A 75 -6.62 2.87 -2.87
C CYS A 75 -5.62 1.75 -3.20
N ALA A 76 -4.42 2.10 -3.66
CA ALA A 76 -3.39 1.13 -4.04
C ALA A 76 -2.88 0.32 -2.84
N TYR A 77 -2.61 0.99 -1.71
CA TYR A 77 -2.16 0.32 -0.49
C TYR A 77 -3.24 -0.57 0.11
N ALA A 78 -4.50 -0.11 0.15
CA ALA A 78 -5.62 -0.93 0.60
C ALA A 78 -5.78 -2.19 -0.26
N ARG A 79 -5.67 -2.04 -1.59
CA ARG A 79 -5.75 -3.16 -2.50
C ARG A 79 -4.58 -4.14 -2.35
N ALA A 80 -3.37 -3.63 -2.19
CA ALA A 80 -2.19 -4.46 -1.96
C ALA A 80 -2.34 -5.27 -0.66
N GLU A 81 -2.77 -4.66 0.45
CA GLU A 81 -3.03 -5.37 1.71
C GLU A 81 -4.08 -6.48 1.53
N GLU A 82 -5.18 -6.23 0.81
CA GLU A 82 -6.17 -7.27 0.49
C GLU A 82 -5.57 -8.43 -0.32
N GLU A 83 -4.71 -8.13 -1.29
CA GLU A 83 -4.06 -9.15 -2.12
C GLU A 83 -3.06 -9.98 -1.29
N TRP A 84 -2.32 -9.35 -0.39
CA TRP A 84 -1.45 -10.05 0.56
C TRP A 84 -2.25 -11.01 1.44
N GLN A 85 -3.36 -10.55 2.03
CA GLN A 85 -4.21 -11.37 2.89
C GLN A 85 -4.80 -12.59 2.15
N ARG A 86 -5.05 -12.48 0.84
CA ARG A 86 -5.50 -13.61 0.00
C ARG A 86 -4.38 -14.60 -0.32
N GLN A 87 -3.14 -14.13 -0.40
CA GLN A 87 -1.96 -14.97 -0.67
C GLN A 87 -1.39 -15.62 0.59
N ALA A 88 -1.53 -14.97 1.74
CA ALA A 88 -1.08 -15.50 3.02
C ALA A 88 -1.76 -16.85 3.28
N PRO A 89 -0.99 -17.91 3.58
CA PRO A 89 -1.57 -19.23 3.82
C PRO A 89 -2.60 -19.13 4.95
N CYS A 90 -3.83 -19.60 4.68
CA CYS A 90 -4.87 -19.74 5.70
C CYS A 90 -4.31 -20.55 6.88
N PRO A 91 -4.50 -20.11 8.13
CA PRO A 91 -4.12 -20.89 9.30
C PRO A 91 -5.15 -22.00 9.46
N PHE A 92 -4.99 -23.11 8.75
CA PHE A 92 -5.67 -24.37 9.05
C PHE A 92 -4.80 -25.21 9.99
#